data_AF-L0FRW6-F1
#
_entry.id   AF-L0FRW6-F1
#
_cell.length_a   1.000
_cell.length_b   1.000
_cell.length_c   1.000
_cell.angle_alpha   90.00
_cell.angle_beta   90.00
_cell.angle_gamma   90.00
#
_symmetry.space_group_name_H-M   'P 1'
#
loop_
_entity.id
_entity.type
_entity.pdbx_description
1 polymer ?
#
loop_
_entity_poly.entity_id
_entity_poly.type
_entity_poly.pdbx_seq_one_letter_code
_entity_poly.pdbx_strand_id
1 'polypeptide(L)'
;MTYLGRRIRELREAKGFLLRQVAAYIEADTALVSKLERGERKAQKNQLKKIAAFLEVDEKELELLWLADKIIDDIDQEPQGLNALNFVQGELAK
;
A
#
# COMPACT_ATOMS: atom_id res chain seq x y z
N MET A 1 -7.52 5.32 -6.47
CA MET A 1 -6.89 4.02 -6.17
C MET A 1 -5.43 4.28 -5.88
N THR A 2 -4.96 3.92 -4.69
CA THR A 2 -3.57 4.07 -4.26
C THR A 2 -2.65 3.08 -4.97
N TYR A 3 -1.34 3.34 -5.00
CA TYR A 3 -0.37 2.45 -5.63
C TYR A 3 -0.36 1.08 -4.95
N LEU A 4 -0.38 1.04 -3.62
CA LEU A 4 -0.46 -0.18 -2.85
C LEU A 4 -1.76 -0.96 -3.13
N GLY A 5 -2.91 -0.27 -3.08
CA GLY A 5 -4.22 -0.89 -3.27
C GLY A 5 -4.35 -1.53 -4.66
N ARG A 6 -3.83 -0.84 -5.69
CA ARG A 6 -3.72 -1.38 -7.05
C ARG A 6 -2.86 -2.62 -7.12
N ARG A 7 -1.67 -2.57 -6.54
CA ARG A 7 -0.73 -3.70 -6.61
C ARG A 7 -1.28 -4.95 -5.92
N ILE A 8 -1.90 -4.78 -4.75
CA ILE A 8 -2.53 -5.88 -4.03
C ILE A 8 -3.66 -6.50 -4.85
N ARG A 9 -4.50 -5.68 -5.49
CA ARG A 9 -5.57 -6.15 -6.36
C ARG A 9 -5.02 -6.97 -7.53
N GLU A 10 -4.01 -6.45 -8.23
CA GLU A 10 -3.37 -7.12 -9.35
C GLU A 10 -2.80 -8.50 -8.95
N LEU A 11 -2.05 -8.55 -7.85
CA LEU A 11 -1.48 -9.80 -7.34
C LEU A 11 -2.55 -10.80 -6.92
N ARG A 12 -3.61 -10.33 -6.24
CA ARG A 12 -4.74 -11.16 -5.83
C ARG A 12 -5.46 -11.76 -7.05
N GLU A 13 -5.77 -10.94 -8.04
CA GLU A 13 -6.48 -11.36 -9.26
C GLU A 13 -5.62 -12.28 -10.12
N ALA A 14 -4.32 -12.02 -10.26
CA ALA A 14 -3.38 -12.87 -10.98
C ALA A 14 -3.28 -14.29 -10.37
N LYS A 15 -3.43 -14.40 -9.05
CA LYS A 15 -3.45 -15.70 -8.33
C LYS A 15 -4.85 -16.32 -8.23
N GLY A 16 -5.88 -15.69 -8.79
CA GLY A 16 -7.26 -16.19 -8.75
C GLY A 16 -7.89 -16.15 -7.35
N PHE A 17 -7.34 -15.38 -6.42
CA PHE A 17 -7.85 -15.31 -5.05
C PHE A 17 -9.08 -14.41 -4.95
N LEU A 18 -10.04 -14.85 -4.15
CA LEU A 18 -11.21 -14.07 -3.77
C LEU A 18 -10.87 -13.13 -2.61
N LEU A 19 -11.52 -11.97 -2.55
CA LEU A 19 -11.34 -10.98 -1.47
C LEU A 19 -11.45 -11.62 -0.08
N ARG A 20 -12.42 -12.52 0.11
CA ARG A 20 -12.65 -13.23 1.38
C ARG A 20 -11.48 -14.11 1.83
N GLN A 21 -10.68 -14.62 0.90
CA GLN A 21 -9.52 -15.47 1.21
C GLN A 21 -8.38 -14.61 1.77
N VAL A 22 -8.10 -13.47 1.14
CA VAL A 22 -7.14 -12.49 1.68
C VAL A 22 -7.61 -12.00 3.05
N ALA A 23 -8.90 -11.64 3.17
CA ALA A 23 -9.49 -11.13 4.40
C ALA A 23 -9.35 -12.11 5.57
N ALA A 24 -9.67 -13.39 5.33
CA ALA A 24 -9.51 -14.44 6.32
C ALA A 24 -8.05 -14.59 6.78
N TYR A 25 -7.09 -14.55 5.85
CA TYR A 25 -5.67 -14.71 6.18
C TYR A 25 -5.12 -13.53 7.00
N ILE A 26 -5.54 -12.31 6.68
CA ILE A 26 -5.06 -11.11 7.39
C ILE A 26 -5.89 -10.80 8.64
N GLU A 27 -6.83 -11.67 9.01
CA GLU A 27 -7.77 -11.53 10.14
C GLU A 27 -8.57 -10.21 10.05
N ALA A 28 -9.09 -9.91 8.87
CA ALA A 28 -9.88 -8.71 8.60
C ALA A 28 -11.23 -9.04 7.96
N ASP A 29 -12.10 -8.03 7.93
CA ASP A 29 -13.35 -8.10 7.19
C ASP A 29 -13.12 -7.98 5.67
N THR A 30 -13.96 -8.63 4.86
CA THR A 30 -13.86 -8.60 3.39
C THR A 30 -14.03 -7.18 2.83
N ALA A 31 -14.89 -6.35 3.44
CA ALA A 31 -15.04 -4.95 3.07
C ALA A 31 -13.78 -4.13 3.36
N LEU A 32 -12.98 -4.52 4.38
CA LEU A 32 -11.68 -3.87 4.65
C LEU A 32 -10.73 -4.09 3.48
N VAL A 33 -10.56 -5.34 3.04
CA VAL A 33 -9.69 -5.66 1.88
C VAL A 33 -10.19 -4.96 0.62
N SER A 34 -11.50 -4.94 0.41
CA SER A 34 -12.12 -4.25 -0.73
C SER A 34 -11.85 -2.74 -0.73
N LYS A 35 -11.98 -2.08 0.43
CA LYS A 35 -11.66 -0.65 0.59
C LYS A 35 -10.16 -0.37 0.43
N LEU A 36 -9.32 -1.28 0.93
CA LEU A 36 -7.87 -1.21 0.79
C LEU A 36 -7.46 -1.26 -0.68
N GLU A 37 -8.00 -2.19 -1.46
CA GLU A 37 -7.73 -2.27 -2.90
C GLU A 37 -8.21 -1.04 -3.66
N ARG A 38 -9.30 -0.40 -3.23
CA ARG A 38 -9.77 0.86 -3.82
C ARG A 38 -8.99 2.10 -3.37
N GLY A 39 -8.15 1.98 -2.35
CA GLY A 39 -7.46 3.11 -1.72
C GLY A 39 -8.35 3.94 -0.79
N GLU A 40 -9.55 3.45 -0.44
CA GLU A 40 -10.47 4.10 0.50
C GLU A 40 -10.07 3.87 1.96
N ARG A 41 -9.18 2.90 2.21
CA ARG A 41 -8.66 2.60 3.55
C ARG A 41 -7.18 2.25 3.48
N LYS A 42 -6.39 2.89 4.34
CA LYS A 42 -4.95 2.61 4.44
C LYS A 42 -4.69 1.29 5.16
N ALA A 43 -3.74 0.51 4.64
CA ALA A 43 -3.21 -0.66 5.32
C ALA A 43 -2.40 -0.22 6.56
N GLN A 44 -2.49 -0.99 7.64
CA GLN A 44 -1.54 -0.87 8.73
C GLN A 44 -0.23 -1.60 8.37
N LYS A 45 0.90 -1.15 8.91
CA LYS A 45 2.21 -1.75 8.58
C LYS A 45 2.30 -3.24 8.94
N ASN A 46 1.68 -3.67 10.04
CA ASN A 46 1.57 -5.08 10.43
C ASN A 46 0.74 -5.92 9.43
N GLN A 47 -0.22 -5.33 8.71
CA GLN A 47 -1.01 -6.00 7.69
C GLN A 47 -0.19 -6.23 6.42
N LEU A 48 0.76 -5.35 6.08
CA LEU A 48 1.62 -5.51 4.90
C LEU A 48 2.34 -6.85 4.92
N LYS A 49 2.93 -7.24 6.05
CA LYS A 49 3.60 -8.53 6.20
C LYS A 49 2.67 -9.71 5.94
N LYS A 50 1.44 -9.70 6.49
CA LYS A 50 0.46 -10.76 6.27
C LYS A 50 0.00 -10.80 4.80
N ILE A 51 -0.23 -9.63 4.19
CA ILE A 51 -0.63 -9.53 2.78
C ILE A 51 0.50 -10.04 1.87
N ALA A 52 1.75 -9.64 2.13
CA ALA A 52 2.93 -10.07 1.40
C ALA A 52 3.11 -11.59 1.46
N ALA A 53 2.98 -12.17 2.65
CA ALA A 53 3.04 -13.62 2.84
C ALA A 53 1.91 -14.36 2.10
N PHE A 54 0.67 -13.86 2.17
CA PHE A 54 -0.47 -14.47 1.46
C PHE A 54 -0.35 -14.40 -0.06
N LEU A 55 0.11 -13.25 -0.56
CA LEU A 55 0.28 -12.99 -2.00
C LEU A 55 1.66 -13.40 -2.51
N GLU A 56 2.47 -14.07 -1.69
CA GLU A 56 3.81 -14.58 -2.03
C GLU A 56 4.67 -13.54 -2.76
N VAL A 57 4.72 -12.33 -2.22
CA VAL A 57 5.48 -11.19 -2.75
C VAL A 57 6.44 -10.66 -1.68
N ASP A 58 7.52 -9.99 -2.09
CA ASP A 58 8.43 -9.36 -1.14
C ASP A 58 7.68 -8.28 -0.33
N GLU A 59 7.80 -8.34 1.00
CA GLU A 59 7.24 -7.34 1.91
C GLU A 59 7.77 -5.94 1.57
N LYS A 60 9.04 -5.84 1.14
CA LYS A 60 9.67 -4.57 0.75
C LYS A 60 9.01 -3.92 -0.46
N GLU A 61 8.50 -4.72 -1.39
CA GLU A 61 7.76 -4.21 -2.55
C GLU A 61 6.49 -3.50 -2.09
N LEU A 62 5.72 -4.13 -1.20
CA LEU A 62 4.50 -3.53 -0.66
C LEU A 62 4.80 -2.36 0.27
N GLU A 63 5.87 -2.45 1.07
CA GLU A 63 6.31 -1.37 1.95
C GLU A 63 6.70 -0.12 1.17
N LEU A 64 7.41 -0.25 0.06
CA LEU A 64 7.75 0.87 -0.83
C LEU A 64 6.49 1.60 -1.30
N LEU A 65 5.50 0.86 -1.82
CA LEU A 65 4.26 1.45 -2.31
C LEU A 65 3.45 2.10 -1.18
N TRP A 66 3.43 1.46 0.00
CA TRP A 66 2.78 2.03 1.18
C TRP A 66 3.40 3.35 1.63
N LEU A 67 4.73 3.46 1.61
CA LEU A 67 5.44 4.70 1.91
C LEU A 67 5.18 5.77 0.85
N ALA A 68 5.19 5.40 -0.43
CA ALA A 68 4.90 6.33 -1.53
C ALA A 68 3.49 6.91 -1.42
N ASP A 69 2.49 6.07 -1.16
CA ASP A 69 1.11 6.52 -0.94
C ASP A 69 1.03 7.50 0.24
N LYS A 70 1.72 7.22 1.36
CA LYS A 70 1.76 8.14 2.50
C LYS A 70 2.39 9.49 2.17
N ILE A 71 3.53 9.48 1.47
CA ILE A 71 4.21 10.71 1.07
C ILE A 71 3.28 11.55 0.20
N ILE A 72 2.64 10.94 -0.80
CA ILE A 72 1.71 11.63 -1.70
C ILE A 72 0.54 12.21 -0.92
N ASP A 73 -0.09 11.44 -0.04
CA ASP A 73 -1.22 11.92 0.76
C ASP A 73 -0.86 13.16 1.62
N ASP A 74 0.39 13.26 2.07
CA ASP A 74 0.85 14.37 2.92
C ASP A 74 1.28 15.61 2.11
N ILE A 75 1.63 15.47 0.81
CA ILE A 75 2.24 16.57 0.02
C ILE A 75 1.49 16.96 -1.25
N ASP A 76 0.55 16.16 -1.75
CA ASP A 76 -0.10 16.35 -3.07
C ASP A 76 -0.87 17.68 -3.19
N GLN A 77 -1.40 18.19 -2.09
CA GLN A 77 -2.17 19.45 -2.06
C GLN A 77 -1.35 20.65 -1.55
N GLU A 78 -0.06 20.45 -1.27
CA GLU A 78 0.81 21.48 -0.72
C GLU A 78 1.58 22.20 -1.84
N PRO A 79 1.50 23.53 -1.97
CA PRO A 79 2.23 24.28 -3.00
C PRO A 79 3.75 24.06 -2.97
N GLN A 80 4.31 23.75 -1.80
CA GLN A 80 5.72 23.46 -1.60
C GLN A 80 6.03 21.95 -1.52
N GLY A 81 5.05 21.08 -1.72
CA GLY A 81 5.17 19.63 -1.50
C GLY A 81 6.33 18.99 -2.28
N LEU A 82 6.43 19.29 -3.57
CA LEU A 82 7.51 18.78 -4.41
C LEU A 82 8.88 19.34 -4.03
N ASN A 83 8.96 20.63 -3.68
CA ASN A 83 10.20 21.25 -3.21
C ASN A 83 10.67 20.63 -1.89
N ALA A 84 9.74 20.36 -0.97
CA ALA A 84 10.03 19.69 0.30
C ALA A 84 10.54 18.26 0.07
N LEU A 85 9.92 17.50 -0.85
CA LEU A 85 10.38 16.15 -1.20
C LEU A 85 11.81 16.17 -1.76
N ASN A 86 12.11 17.08 -2.69
CA ASN A 86 13.45 17.22 -3.27
C ASN A 86 14.49 17.62 -2.21
N PHE A 87 14.13 18.51 -1.29
CA PHE A 87 14.99 18.92 -0.18
C PHE A 87 15.32 17.72 0.73
N VAL A 88 14.31 16.96 1.16
CA VAL A 88 14.49 15.76 2.00
C VAL A 88 15.33 14.70 1.29
N GLN A 89 15.11 14.47 -0.01
CA GLN A 89 15.92 13.55 -0.79
C GLN A 89 17.40 13.94 -0.78
N GLY A 90 17.70 15.24 -0.91
CA GLY A 90 19.07 15.76 -0.81
C GLY A 90 19.70 15.57 0.58
N GLU A 91 18.90 15.61 1.65
CA GLU A 91 19.38 15.35 3.01
C GLU A 91 19.62 13.86 3.29
N LEU A 92 18.78 12.96 2.75
CA LEU A 92 18.90 11.51 2.94
C LEU A 92 20.01 10.86 2.10
N ALA A 93 20.45 11.53 1.02
CA ALA A 93 21.52 11.05 0.14
C ALA A 93 22.94 11.39 0.66
N LYS A 94 23.04 12.11 1.79
CA LYS A 94 24.28 12.41 2.49
C LYS A 94 24.61 11.29 3.49
#